data_AF-A0AAV3Z3G1-F1
#
_entry.id   AF-A0AAV3Z3G1-F1
#
_cell.length_a   1.000
_cell.length_b   1.000
_cell.length_c   1.000
_cell.angle_alpha   90.00
_cell.angle_beta   90.00
_cell.angle_gamma   90.00
#
_symmetry.space_group_name_H-M   'P 1'
#
loop_
_entity.id
_entity.type
_entity.pdbx_description
1 polymer ?
#
loop_
_entity_poly.entity_id
_entity_poly.type
_entity_poly.pdbx_seq_one_letter_code
_entity_poly.pdbx_strand_id
1 'polypeptide(L)'
;MFSGEGECVPLCEQLYPIGNVEDWLLEIERVMRGTIRSQLEMALEDYKESKRTDFVLKWPGQIVIAVCQTYWSSEVTNALEEKSVAEYLLKMLEKLDGLRELVRQELPVIGRLTLSALIVIEVHSRDVIEDMVREWVSDPNAFEWISQLRYYWLEDKNLYQRAVNAQFPYGYEYLGNTSRLVITPLTDRSGAWACFDEFNRIDIEVLSVVAQQIATIQNAQKMQAATFIFEGVEIVLKMSCAVFITMNPGYAGRTELPDNLKVISSLAVVTESCRLNDYDPRMLAIP
;
A
#
# COMPACT_ATOMS: atom_id res chain seq x y z
N MET A 1 19.79 2.47 -7.26
CA MET A 1 18.91 1.30 -7.44
C MET A 1 18.06 1.51 -8.66
N PHE A 2 17.78 0.43 -9.40
CA PHE A 2 16.99 0.47 -10.63
C PHE A 2 15.75 -0.42 -10.46
N SER A 3 14.59 0.03 -10.94
CA SER A 3 13.39 -0.80 -11.04
C SER A 3 13.38 -1.63 -12.32
N GLY A 4 12.45 -2.58 -12.42
CA GLY A 4 12.23 -3.37 -13.65
C GLY A 4 11.76 -2.52 -14.83
N GLU A 5 11.10 -1.41 -14.57
CA GLU A 5 10.62 -0.44 -15.55
C GLU A 5 11.69 0.57 -15.99
N GLY A 6 12.87 0.53 -15.37
CA GLY A 6 14.00 1.42 -15.67
C GLY A 6 14.02 2.72 -14.86
N GLU A 7 13.19 2.86 -13.82
CA GLU A 7 13.31 3.98 -12.88
C GLU A 7 14.63 3.87 -12.11
N CYS A 8 15.34 4.99 -11.93
CA CYS A 8 16.60 5.03 -11.21
C CYS A 8 16.48 5.94 -9.98
N VAL A 9 16.82 5.40 -8.82
CA VAL A 9 16.96 6.16 -7.58
C VAL A 9 18.41 6.07 -7.11
N PRO A 10 19.18 7.17 -7.11
CA PRO A 10 20.55 7.17 -6.60
C PRO A 10 20.59 6.81 -5.11
N LEU A 11 21.51 5.92 -4.71
CA LEU A 11 21.71 5.59 -3.30
C LEU A 11 22.28 6.80 -2.56
N CYS A 12 21.88 6.98 -1.30
CA CYS A 12 22.41 8.04 -0.44
C CYS A 12 23.85 7.75 0.03
N GLU A 13 24.29 6.50 -0.02
CA GLU A 13 25.61 6.04 0.39
C GLU A 13 26.22 5.15 -0.71
N GLN A 14 27.53 5.26 -0.92
CA GLN A 14 28.26 4.41 -1.86
C GLN A 14 28.62 3.08 -1.19
N LEU A 15 28.31 1.97 -1.85
CA LEU A 15 28.59 0.62 -1.36
C LEU A 15 29.60 -0.11 -2.22
N TYR A 16 30.42 -0.93 -1.58
CA TYR A 16 31.38 -1.82 -2.24
C TYR A 16 31.13 -3.27 -1.76
N PRO A 17 31.20 -4.27 -2.65
CA PRO A 17 31.02 -5.68 -2.30
C PRO A 17 32.23 -6.23 -1.56
N ILE A 18 32.28 -5.98 -0.24
CA ILE A 18 33.38 -6.38 0.64
C ILE A 18 32.82 -7.25 1.77
N GLY A 19 33.53 -8.31 2.10
CA GLY A 19 33.17 -9.21 3.21
C GLY A 19 32.26 -10.35 2.79
N ASN A 20 31.55 -10.93 3.76
CA ASN A 20 30.60 -12.01 3.50
C ASN A 20 29.38 -11.49 2.76
N VAL A 21 28.80 -12.34 1.91
CA VAL A 21 27.65 -11.96 1.09
C VAL A 21 26.45 -11.57 1.95
N GLU A 22 26.22 -12.26 3.07
CA GLU A 22 25.11 -11.96 3.99
C GLU A 22 25.24 -10.56 4.61
N ASP A 23 26.41 -10.24 5.15
CA ASP A 23 26.68 -8.92 5.74
C ASP A 23 26.56 -7.80 4.69
N TRP A 24 27.05 -8.05 3.48
CA TRP A 24 26.95 -7.10 2.37
C TRP A 24 25.50 -6.88 1.90
N LEU A 25 24.69 -7.94 1.82
CA LEU A 25 23.28 -7.82 1.44
C LEU A 25 22.46 -7.08 2.50
N LEU A 26 22.74 -7.31 3.79
CA LEU A 26 22.12 -6.55 4.89
C LEU A 26 22.47 -5.06 4.81
N GLU A 27 23.70 -4.74 4.41
CA GLU A 27 24.13 -3.35 4.24
C GLU A 27 23.46 -2.69 3.02
N ILE A 28 23.28 -3.43 1.92
CA ILE A 28 22.47 -2.95 0.79
C ILE A 28 21.03 -2.67 1.24
N GLU A 29 20.41 -3.58 1.98
CA GLU A 29 19.04 -3.40 2.50
C GLU A 29 18.95 -2.13 3.38
N ARG A 30 19.93 -1.93 4.28
CA ARG A 30 20.03 -0.74 5.13
C ARG A 30 20.10 0.54 4.29
N VAL A 31 21.01 0.61 3.32
CA VAL A 31 21.20 1.79 2.47
C VAL A 31 20.01 2.01 1.55
N MET A 32 19.40 0.96 1.01
CA MET A 32 18.17 1.05 0.21
C MET A 32 17.05 1.71 1.01
N ARG A 33 16.75 1.18 2.20
CA ARG A 33 15.71 1.74 3.09
C ARG A 33 16.05 3.18 3.52
N GLY A 34 17.31 3.42 3.87
CA GLY A 34 17.82 4.76 4.19
C GLY A 34 17.62 5.76 3.04
N THR A 35 17.89 5.33 1.81
CA THR A 35 17.72 6.14 0.59
C THR A 35 16.26 6.50 0.38
N ILE A 36 15.33 5.52 0.41
CA ILE A 36 13.90 5.80 0.22
C ILE A 36 13.37 6.73 1.30
N ARG A 37 13.76 6.53 2.57
CA ARG A 37 13.37 7.43 3.66
C ARG A 37 13.88 8.86 3.45
N SER A 38 15.15 9.02 3.08
CA SER A 38 15.73 10.34 2.81
C SER A 38 15.06 11.03 1.60
N GLN A 39 14.80 10.29 0.53
CA GLN A 39 14.08 10.79 -0.65
C GLN A 39 12.66 11.24 -0.28
N LEU A 40 11.97 10.48 0.58
CA LEU A 40 10.64 10.84 1.07
C LEU A 40 10.67 12.14 1.91
N GLU A 41 11.62 12.26 2.84
CA GLU A 41 11.77 13.48 3.65
C GLU A 41 12.01 14.71 2.77
N MET A 42 12.91 14.63 1.79
CA MET A 42 13.16 15.74 0.87
C MET A 42 11.94 16.07 -0.01
N ALA A 43 11.22 15.04 -0.48
CA ALA A 43 10.03 15.22 -1.30
C ALA A 43 8.87 15.85 -0.50
N LEU A 44 8.71 15.52 0.79
CA LEU A 44 7.69 16.11 1.65
C LEU A 44 7.87 17.62 1.80
N GLU A 45 9.12 18.09 1.90
CA GLU A 45 9.45 19.52 1.92
C GLU A 45 9.26 20.18 0.55
N ASP A 46 9.77 19.55 -0.51
CA ASP A 46 9.65 20.08 -1.88
C ASP A 46 8.19 20.22 -2.34
N TYR A 47 7.31 19.32 -1.90
CA TYR A 47 5.88 19.37 -2.23
C TYR A 47 5.20 20.66 -1.74
N LYS A 48 5.68 21.29 -0.66
CA LYS A 48 5.10 22.53 -0.11
C LYS A 48 5.33 23.73 -1.02
N GLU A 49 6.44 23.71 -1.75
CA GLU A 49 6.91 24.85 -2.55
C GLU A 49 6.66 24.65 -4.05
N SER A 50 6.72 23.40 -4.50
CA SER A 50 6.64 23.05 -5.92
C SER A 50 5.20 23.01 -6.45
N LYS A 51 5.04 23.40 -7.71
CA LYS A 51 3.79 23.14 -8.44
C LYS A 51 3.57 21.64 -8.56
N ARG A 52 2.35 21.17 -8.24
CA ARG A 52 2.00 19.73 -8.22
C ARG A 52 2.37 18.99 -9.50
N THR A 53 2.09 19.57 -10.67
CA THR A 53 2.40 18.94 -11.97
C THR A 53 3.88 18.70 -12.20
N ASP A 54 4.72 19.57 -11.62
CA ASP A 54 6.17 19.49 -11.79
C ASP A 54 6.74 18.54 -10.74
N PHE A 55 6.18 18.58 -9.51
CA PHE A 55 6.51 17.66 -8.44
C PHE A 55 6.33 16.18 -8.84
N VAL A 56 5.19 15.82 -9.43
CA VAL A 56 4.87 14.42 -9.77
C VAL A 56 5.79 13.83 -10.86
N LEU A 57 6.47 14.67 -11.64
CA LEU A 57 7.44 14.25 -12.64
C LEU A 57 8.90 14.30 -12.14
N LYS A 58 9.15 15.04 -11.05
CA LYS A 58 10.49 15.25 -10.47
C LYS A 58 10.94 14.09 -9.58
N TRP A 59 10.02 13.52 -8.81
CA TRP A 59 10.35 12.51 -7.81
C TRP A 59 10.04 11.08 -8.28
N PRO A 60 10.70 10.05 -7.71
CA PRO A 60 10.39 8.65 -8.01
C PRO A 60 8.92 8.32 -7.72
N GLY A 61 8.30 7.46 -8.53
CA GLY A 61 6.86 7.21 -8.47
C GLY A 61 6.38 6.71 -7.11
N GLN A 62 7.14 5.82 -6.47
CA GLN A 62 6.84 5.36 -5.11
C GLN A 62 6.81 6.51 -4.09
N ILE A 63 7.75 7.45 -4.20
CA ILE A 63 7.86 8.62 -3.32
C ILE A 63 6.69 9.57 -3.59
N VAL A 64 6.39 9.86 -4.86
CA VAL A 64 5.26 10.72 -5.27
C VAL A 64 3.96 10.22 -4.66
N ILE A 65 3.67 8.92 -4.78
CA ILE A 65 2.45 8.30 -4.23
C ILE A 65 2.40 8.44 -2.72
N ALA A 66 3.49 8.11 -2.01
CA ALA A 66 3.53 8.18 -0.55
C ALA A 66 3.37 9.62 -0.03
N VAL A 67 4.01 10.60 -0.67
CA VAL A 67 3.85 12.02 -0.32
C VAL A 67 2.42 12.49 -0.59
N CYS A 68 1.85 12.19 -1.77
CA CYS A 68 0.48 12.59 -2.09
C CYS A 68 -0.54 11.98 -1.12
N GLN A 69 -0.37 10.72 -0.72
CA GLN A 69 -1.20 10.06 0.30
C GLN A 69 -1.06 10.69 1.69
N THR A 70 0.15 11.13 2.05
CA THR A 70 0.41 11.82 3.32
C THR A 70 -0.31 13.17 3.36
N TYR A 71 -0.20 13.97 2.29
CA TYR A 71 -0.91 15.24 2.19
C TYR A 71 -2.42 15.05 2.10
N TRP A 72 -2.92 14.08 1.33
CA TRP A 72 -4.34 13.76 1.30
C TRP A 72 -4.88 13.41 2.69
N SER A 73 -4.18 12.57 3.44
CA SER A 73 -4.56 12.20 4.81
C SER A 73 -4.62 13.41 5.74
N SER A 74 -3.64 14.31 5.66
CA SER A 74 -3.61 15.53 6.47
C SER A 74 -4.69 16.52 6.06
N GLU A 75 -4.85 16.78 4.76
CA GLU A 75 -5.79 17.78 4.24
C GLU A 75 -7.25 17.36 4.50
N VAL A 76 -7.59 16.07 4.36
CA VAL A 76 -8.93 15.54 4.68
C VAL A 76 -9.20 15.62 6.19
N THR A 77 -8.22 15.27 7.02
CA THR A 77 -8.37 15.38 8.48
C THR A 77 -8.65 16.83 8.89
N ASN A 78 -7.90 17.78 8.34
CA ASN A 78 -8.14 19.21 8.58
C ASN A 78 -9.53 19.64 8.06
N ALA A 79 -9.94 19.16 6.88
CA ALA A 79 -11.26 19.47 6.33
C ALA A 79 -12.41 18.91 7.17
N LEU A 80 -12.23 17.76 7.83
CA LEU A 80 -13.20 17.21 8.79
C LEU A 80 -13.29 18.07 10.05
N GLU A 81 -12.15 18.49 10.60
CA GLU A 81 -12.08 19.37 11.77
C GLU A 81 -12.72 20.74 11.50
N GLU A 82 -12.46 21.32 10.33
CA GLU A 82 -13.01 22.59 9.87
C GLU A 82 -14.43 22.49 9.32
N LYS A 83 -14.96 21.27 9.16
CA LYS A 83 -16.27 20.98 8.53
C LYS A 83 -16.39 21.48 7.08
N SER A 84 -15.28 21.42 6.34
CA SER A 84 -15.11 21.90 4.98
C SER A 84 -14.87 20.77 3.96
N VAL A 85 -15.26 19.52 4.27
CA VAL A 85 -15.06 18.35 3.39
C VAL A 85 -15.59 18.55 1.97
N ALA A 86 -16.77 19.16 1.83
CA ALA A 86 -17.35 19.45 0.50
C ALA A 86 -16.53 20.48 -0.30
N GLU A 87 -15.92 21.45 0.37
CA GLU A 87 -15.04 22.45 -0.26
C GLU A 87 -13.70 21.81 -0.64
N TYR A 88 -13.20 20.89 0.20
CA TYR A 88 -12.02 20.10 -0.10
C TYR A 88 -12.22 19.19 -1.32
N LEU A 89 -13.40 18.60 -1.49
CA LEU A 89 -13.75 17.83 -2.68
C LEU A 89 -13.52 18.63 -3.97
N LEU A 90 -13.93 19.91 -4.00
CA LEU A 90 -13.70 20.78 -5.16
C LEU A 90 -12.21 21.00 -5.44
N LYS A 91 -11.39 21.22 -4.40
CA LYS A 91 -9.93 21.37 -4.53
C LYS A 91 -9.27 20.10 -5.08
N MET A 92 -9.76 18.93 -4.68
CA MET A 92 -9.25 17.65 -5.14
C MET A 92 -9.62 17.39 -6.61
N LEU A 93 -10.83 17.77 -7.05
CA LEU A 93 -11.21 17.71 -8.45
C LEU A 93 -10.30 18.58 -9.33
N GLU A 94 -9.95 19.79 -8.87
CA GLU A 94 -8.99 20.66 -9.56
C GLU A 94 -7.59 20.02 -9.66
N LYS A 95 -7.11 19.39 -8.58
CA LYS A 95 -5.83 18.63 -8.58
C LYS A 95 -5.86 17.50 -9.61
N LEU A 96 -6.96 16.74 -9.68
CA LEU A 96 -7.16 15.65 -10.64
C LEU A 96 -7.21 16.13 -12.09
N ASP A 97 -7.90 17.25 -12.36
CA ASP A 97 -7.91 17.88 -13.68
C ASP A 97 -6.50 18.30 -14.10
N GLY A 98 -5.69 18.82 -13.18
CA GLY A 98 -4.27 19.11 -13.44
C GLY A 98 -3.47 17.88 -13.88
N LEU A 99 -3.68 16.72 -13.25
CA LEU A 99 -3.04 15.46 -13.65
C LEU A 99 -3.56 14.95 -15.00
N ARG A 100 -4.87 15.08 -15.24
CA ARG A 100 -5.50 14.73 -16.53
C ARG A 100 -4.89 15.53 -17.68
N GLU A 101 -4.72 16.84 -17.52
CA GLU A 101 -4.09 17.67 -18.54
C GLU A 101 -2.62 17.32 -18.75
N LEU A 102 -1.91 16.95 -17.67
CA LEU A 102 -0.52 16.53 -17.75
C LEU A 102 -0.36 15.22 -18.55
N VAL A 103 -1.25 14.24 -18.36
CA VAL A 103 -1.23 12.96 -19.10
C VAL A 103 -1.41 13.14 -20.60
N ARG A 104 -2.09 14.20 -21.05
CA ARG A 104 -2.26 14.51 -22.47
C ARG A 104 -1.00 15.01 -23.16
N GLN A 105 0.03 15.38 -22.40
CA GLN A 105 1.29 15.87 -22.93
C GLN A 105 2.23 14.71 -23.30
N GLU A 106 3.27 15.00 -24.08
CA GLU A 106 4.34 14.04 -24.29
C GLU A 106 5.18 13.91 -23.01
N LEU A 107 5.22 12.69 -22.47
CA LEU A 107 5.90 12.39 -21.22
C LEU A 107 6.88 11.23 -21.40
N PRO A 108 8.02 11.24 -20.69
CA PRO A 108 8.88 10.07 -20.58
C PRO A 108 8.11 8.86 -20.05
N VAL A 109 8.57 7.65 -20.41
CA VAL A 109 7.92 6.38 -20.03
C VAL A 109 7.71 6.30 -18.51
N ILE A 110 8.73 6.62 -17.71
CA ILE A 110 8.63 6.62 -16.24
C ILE A 110 7.60 7.64 -15.74
N GLY A 111 7.57 8.85 -16.30
CA GLY A 111 6.58 9.85 -15.93
C GLY A 111 5.14 9.38 -16.20
N ARG A 112 4.93 8.72 -17.35
CA ARG A 112 3.61 8.14 -17.68
C ARG A 112 3.21 7.02 -16.73
N LEU A 113 4.15 6.15 -16.33
CA LEU A 113 3.89 5.11 -15.33
C LEU A 113 3.54 5.71 -13.97
N THR A 114 4.26 6.74 -13.52
CA THR A 114 4.00 7.44 -12.26
C THR A 114 2.60 8.04 -12.25
N LEU A 115 2.23 8.76 -13.31
CA LEU A 115 0.90 9.36 -13.41
C LEU A 115 -0.20 8.31 -13.46
N SER A 116 0.00 7.21 -14.19
CA SER A 116 -0.99 6.14 -14.28
C SER A 116 -1.26 5.52 -12.91
N ALA A 117 -0.19 5.22 -12.16
CA ALA A 117 -0.30 4.68 -10.80
C ALA A 117 -0.91 5.69 -9.81
N LEU A 118 -0.52 6.96 -9.89
CA LEU A 118 -1.02 8.02 -9.02
C LEU A 118 -2.52 8.30 -9.27
N ILE A 119 -2.94 8.41 -10.53
CA ILE A 119 -4.34 8.70 -10.89
C ILE A 119 -5.27 7.60 -10.39
N VAL A 120 -4.88 6.32 -10.49
CA VAL A 120 -5.69 5.22 -9.96
C VAL A 120 -5.97 5.39 -8.47
N ILE A 121 -4.95 5.80 -7.71
CA ILE A 121 -5.06 6.02 -6.27
C ILE A 121 -5.92 7.26 -5.98
N GLU A 122 -5.71 8.36 -6.70
CA GLU A 122 -6.45 9.61 -6.47
C GLU A 122 -7.91 9.56 -6.90
N VAL A 123 -8.24 8.77 -7.93
CA VAL A 123 -9.63 8.49 -8.32
C VAL A 123 -10.36 7.77 -7.18
N HIS A 124 -9.72 6.78 -6.56
CA HIS A 124 -10.29 6.12 -5.38
C HIS A 124 -10.42 7.08 -4.20
N SER A 125 -9.37 7.85 -3.89
CA SER A 125 -9.43 8.89 -2.85
C SER A 125 -10.55 9.89 -3.12
N ARG A 126 -10.84 10.22 -4.38
CA ARG A 126 -11.97 11.08 -4.73
C ARG A 126 -13.30 10.44 -4.40
N ASP A 127 -13.50 9.20 -4.80
CA ASP A 127 -14.75 8.47 -4.57
C ASP A 127 -15.06 8.36 -3.07
N VAL A 128 -14.03 8.12 -2.24
CA VAL A 128 -14.15 8.13 -0.77
C VAL A 128 -14.68 9.46 -0.24
N ILE A 129 -14.12 10.59 -0.70
CA ILE A 129 -14.56 11.91 -0.24
C ILE A 129 -15.95 12.25 -0.79
N GLU A 130 -16.28 11.87 -2.03
CA GLU A 130 -17.64 12.02 -2.56
C GLU A 130 -18.67 11.29 -1.70
N ASP A 131 -18.38 10.05 -1.30
CA ASP A 131 -19.26 9.26 -0.45
C ASP A 131 -19.35 9.85 0.97
N MET A 132 -18.23 10.30 1.55
CA MET A 132 -18.24 11.03 2.83
C MET A 132 -19.11 12.29 2.79
N VAL A 133 -19.09 13.05 1.68
CA VAL A 133 -19.96 14.22 1.49
C VAL A 133 -21.42 13.81 1.39
N ARG A 134 -21.74 12.74 0.64
CA ARG A 134 -23.11 12.22 0.51
C ARG A 134 -23.67 11.72 1.84
N GLU A 135 -22.82 11.14 2.67
CA GLU A 135 -23.15 10.60 4.00
C GLU A 135 -23.04 11.63 5.13
N TRP A 136 -22.71 12.88 4.81
CA TRP A 136 -22.58 13.99 5.77
C TRP A 136 -21.55 13.72 6.89
N VAL A 137 -20.45 13.05 6.55
CA VAL A 137 -19.36 12.75 7.48
C VAL A 137 -18.65 14.05 7.86
N SER A 138 -18.58 14.33 9.16
CA SER A 138 -18.03 15.58 9.69
C SER A 138 -17.15 15.40 10.93
N ASP A 139 -16.73 14.17 11.24
CA ASP A 139 -15.89 13.84 12.39
C ASP A 139 -14.63 13.09 11.92
N PRO A 140 -13.42 13.55 12.28
CA PRO A 140 -12.17 12.80 12.05
C PRO A 140 -12.16 11.38 12.63
N ASN A 141 -13.05 11.06 13.57
CA ASN A 141 -13.19 9.73 14.17
C ASN A 141 -14.31 8.89 13.55
N ALA A 142 -15.01 9.42 12.54
CA ALA A 142 -16.06 8.68 11.84
C ALA A 142 -15.49 7.43 11.15
N PHE A 143 -16.23 6.33 11.20
CA PHE A 143 -15.77 5.03 10.70
C PHE A 143 -15.41 5.07 9.22
N GLU A 144 -16.18 5.82 8.44
CA GLU A 144 -16.03 6.06 7.01
C GLU A 144 -14.62 6.61 6.72
N TRP A 145 -14.12 7.54 7.55
CA TRP A 145 -12.76 8.07 7.42
C TRP A 145 -11.72 7.15 8.05
N ILE A 146 -11.96 6.68 9.29
CA ILE A 146 -10.94 5.91 10.01
C ILE A 146 -10.70 4.52 9.39
N SER A 147 -11.64 3.98 8.61
CA SER A 147 -11.49 2.71 7.88
C SER A 147 -10.51 2.79 6.71
N GLN A 148 -10.28 3.98 6.17
CA GLN A 148 -9.36 4.21 5.04
C GLN A 148 -7.90 3.99 5.44
N LEU A 149 -7.03 3.70 4.47
CA LEU A 149 -5.58 3.66 4.70
C LEU A 149 -5.01 5.08 4.66
N ARG A 150 -4.49 5.56 5.79
CA ARG A 150 -3.98 6.93 5.97
C ARG A 150 -2.49 6.95 6.27
N TYR A 151 -1.81 8.00 5.82
CA TYR A 151 -0.36 8.16 5.91
C TYR A 151 -0.03 9.36 6.78
N TYR A 152 0.87 9.18 7.74
CA TYR A 152 1.26 10.20 8.70
C TYR A 152 2.77 10.27 8.82
N TRP A 153 3.35 11.43 8.49
CA TRP A 153 4.74 11.73 8.78
C TRP A 153 4.86 12.29 10.20
N LEU A 154 5.59 11.61 11.08
CA LEU A 154 5.68 11.97 12.50
C LEU A 154 7.05 12.61 12.84
N GLU A 155 7.15 13.15 14.06
CA GLU A 155 8.32 13.90 14.56
C GLU A 155 9.62 13.09 14.59
N ASP A 156 9.52 11.76 14.67
CA ASP A 156 10.65 10.83 14.59
C ASP A 156 11.23 10.69 13.17
N LYS A 157 10.73 11.49 12.22
CA LYS A 157 11.07 11.46 10.80
C LYS A 157 10.82 10.09 10.18
N ASN A 158 9.71 9.48 10.59
CA ASN A 158 9.19 8.28 9.94
C ASN A 158 7.75 8.46 9.48
N LEU A 159 7.46 7.80 8.38
CA LEU A 159 6.13 7.63 7.84
C LEU A 159 5.45 6.44 8.50
N TYR A 160 4.21 6.63 8.92
CA TYR A 160 3.35 5.62 9.48
C TYR A 160 2.09 5.49 8.66
N GLN A 161 1.68 4.25 8.42
CA GLN A 161 0.39 3.91 7.85
C GLN A 161 -0.59 3.60 8.99
N ARG A 162 -1.80 4.14 8.93
CA ARG A 162 -2.87 3.86 9.89
C ARG A 162 -4.12 3.42 9.15
N ALA A 163 -4.78 2.39 9.68
CA ALA A 163 -6.11 1.97 9.27
C ALA A 163 -6.86 1.51 10.52
N VAL A 164 -8.06 2.05 10.75
CA VAL A 164 -8.83 1.91 11.98
C VAL A 164 -7.93 2.23 13.19
N ASN A 165 -7.64 1.23 14.04
CA ASN A 165 -6.81 1.35 15.23
C ASN A 165 -5.39 0.82 15.03
N ALA A 166 -5.07 0.28 13.84
CA ALA A 166 -3.77 -0.29 13.54
C ALA A 166 -2.83 0.80 13.01
N GLN A 167 -1.58 0.79 13.48
CA GLN A 167 -0.52 1.66 13.00
C GLN A 167 0.71 0.81 12.67
N PHE A 168 1.28 1.03 11.50
CA PHE A 168 2.47 0.34 11.03
C PHE A 168 3.50 1.34 10.52
N PRO A 169 4.79 1.21 10.89
CA PRO A 169 5.84 2.00 10.24
C PRO A 169 5.92 1.62 8.76
N TYR A 170 6.17 2.61 7.90
CA TYR A 170 6.40 2.38 6.48
C TYR A 170 7.72 1.60 6.28
N GLY A 171 7.71 0.59 5.41
CA GLY A 171 8.83 -0.35 5.26
C GLY A 171 10.06 0.22 4.53
N TYR A 172 9.88 1.27 3.74
CA TYR A 172 10.92 1.92 2.92
C TYR A 172 11.66 0.99 1.93
N GLU A 173 11.09 -0.17 1.62
CA GLU A 173 11.62 -1.04 0.59
C GLU A 173 11.35 -0.41 -0.77
N TYR A 174 12.36 -0.41 -1.64
CA TYR A 174 12.19 0.11 -2.98
C TYR A 174 11.48 -0.93 -3.84
N LEU A 175 10.26 -0.61 -4.26
CA LEU A 175 9.42 -1.50 -5.06
C LEU A 175 9.36 -1.09 -6.54
N GLY A 176 9.98 0.05 -6.88
CA GLY A 176 9.84 0.64 -8.20
C GLY A 176 8.46 1.24 -8.45
N ASN A 177 8.21 1.56 -9.72
CA ASN A 177 6.99 2.22 -10.17
C ASN A 177 6.07 1.22 -10.88
N THR A 178 5.50 0.32 -10.10
CA THR A 178 4.63 -0.75 -10.59
C THR A 178 3.22 -0.24 -10.87
N SER A 179 2.55 -0.85 -11.87
CA SER A 179 1.15 -0.57 -12.16
C SER A 179 0.26 -0.87 -10.96
N ARG A 180 -0.74 -0.03 -10.70
CA ARG A 180 -1.71 -0.22 -9.63
C ARG A 180 -2.98 -0.84 -10.16
N LEU A 181 -3.51 -1.81 -9.41
CA LEU A 181 -4.86 -2.31 -9.64
C LEU A 181 -5.86 -1.24 -9.19
N VAL A 182 -7.00 -1.18 -9.90
CA VAL A 182 -8.11 -0.32 -9.51
C VAL A 182 -8.60 -0.74 -8.14
N ILE A 183 -8.68 0.22 -7.22
CA ILE A 183 -9.15 -0.02 -5.87
C ILE A 183 -10.67 -0.08 -5.91
N THR A 184 -11.22 -1.22 -5.49
CA THR A 184 -12.66 -1.45 -5.37
C THR A 184 -13.04 -1.57 -3.89
N PRO A 185 -14.33 -1.46 -3.53
CA PRO A 185 -14.79 -1.68 -2.14
C PRO A 185 -14.45 -3.07 -1.56
N LEU A 186 -14.00 -4.02 -2.37
CA LEU A 186 -13.55 -5.35 -1.95
C LEU A 186 -12.07 -5.36 -1.57
N THR A 187 -11.23 -4.67 -2.36
CA THR A 187 -9.80 -4.51 -2.05
C THR A 187 -9.59 -3.58 -0.86
N ASP A 188 -10.47 -2.59 -0.67
CA ASP A 188 -10.39 -1.65 0.47
C ASP A 188 -10.60 -2.34 1.83
N ARG A 189 -11.32 -3.47 1.85
CA ARG A 189 -11.54 -4.29 3.05
C ARG A 189 -10.38 -5.24 3.37
N SER A 190 -9.39 -5.35 2.50
CA SER A 190 -8.33 -6.36 2.58
C SER A 190 -6.95 -5.67 2.69
N GLY A 191 -6.27 -5.82 3.82
CA GLY A 191 -4.89 -5.33 3.97
C GLY A 191 -3.89 -6.10 3.08
N ALA A 192 -2.78 -5.46 2.68
CA ALA A 192 -1.83 -6.04 1.72
C ALA A 192 -0.56 -6.60 2.40
N TRP A 193 -0.38 -7.92 2.37
CA TRP A 193 0.85 -8.68 2.66
C TRP A 193 0.80 -10.01 1.88
N ALA A 194 1.86 -10.82 1.90
CA ALA A 194 2.02 -12.04 1.11
C ALA A 194 0.70 -12.84 0.91
N CYS A 195 0.18 -12.81 -0.32
CA CYS A 195 -1.01 -13.55 -0.72
C CYS A 195 -0.57 -14.89 -1.32
N PHE A 196 -0.92 -15.99 -0.65
CA PHE A 196 -0.72 -17.32 -1.22
C PHE A 196 -1.91 -17.64 -2.13
N ASP A 197 -1.69 -17.51 -3.43
CA ASP A 197 -2.68 -17.93 -4.44
C ASP A 197 -2.76 -19.46 -4.52
N GLU A 198 -3.94 -19.97 -4.86
CA GLU A 198 -4.23 -21.39 -5.03
C GLU A 198 -3.93 -22.29 -3.81
N PHE A 199 -3.98 -21.73 -2.59
CA PHE A 199 -3.73 -22.46 -1.35
C PHE A 199 -4.63 -23.70 -1.18
N ASN A 200 -5.83 -23.69 -1.77
CA ASN A 200 -6.76 -24.82 -1.80
C ASN A 200 -6.54 -25.84 -2.93
N ARG A 201 -5.41 -25.76 -3.65
CA ARG A 201 -4.90 -26.86 -4.49
C ARG A 201 -3.88 -27.74 -3.78
N ILE A 202 -3.48 -27.34 -2.58
CA ILE A 202 -2.55 -28.09 -1.73
C ILE A 202 -3.31 -29.26 -1.10
N ASP A 203 -2.63 -30.40 -0.98
CA ASP A 203 -3.16 -31.59 -0.31
C ASP A 203 -3.50 -31.29 1.15
N ILE A 204 -4.61 -31.85 1.63
CA ILE A 204 -5.17 -31.58 2.96
C ILE A 204 -4.19 -31.97 4.09
N GLU A 205 -3.37 -33.00 3.87
CA GLU A 205 -2.36 -33.43 4.85
C GLU A 205 -1.27 -32.35 5.03
N VAL A 206 -0.83 -31.77 3.92
CA VAL A 206 0.15 -30.67 3.92
C VAL A 206 -0.45 -29.41 4.56
N LEU A 207 -1.72 -29.12 4.26
CA LEU A 207 -2.43 -27.99 4.86
C LEU A 207 -2.51 -28.09 6.39
N SER A 208 -2.71 -29.29 6.94
CA SER A 208 -2.75 -29.45 8.40
C SER A 208 -1.40 -29.15 9.06
N VAL A 209 -0.28 -29.52 8.42
CA VAL A 209 1.07 -29.19 8.91
C VAL A 209 1.31 -27.68 8.83
N VAL A 210 0.96 -27.05 7.71
CA VAL A 210 1.09 -25.60 7.53
C VAL A 210 0.25 -24.83 8.57
N ALA A 211 -0.95 -25.34 8.91
CA ALA A 211 -1.78 -24.76 9.97
C ALA A 211 -1.05 -24.69 11.32
N GLN A 212 -0.38 -25.78 11.70
CA GLN A 212 0.36 -25.89 12.94
C GLN A 212 1.58 -24.96 12.94
N GLN A 213 2.26 -24.84 11.80
CA GLN A 213 3.36 -23.91 11.60
C GLN A 213 2.92 -22.45 11.75
N ILE A 214 1.82 -22.05 11.10
CA ILE A 214 1.24 -20.71 11.22
C ILE A 214 0.82 -20.44 12.68
N ALA A 215 0.17 -21.40 13.34
CA ALA A 215 -0.22 -21.26 14.76
C ALA A 215 0.99 -20.99 15.66
N THR A 216 2.10 -21.66 15.40
CA THR A 216 3.35 -21.51 16.16
C THR A 216 3.90 -20.08 16.01
N ILE A 217 3.92 -19.54 14.79
CA ILE A 217 4.34 -18.17 14.51
C ILE A 217 3.40 -17.17 15.20
N GLN A 218 2.09 -17.32 15.03
CA GLN A 218 1.10 -16.40 15.62
C GLN A 218 1.13 -16.41 17.15
N ASN A 219 1.35 -17.56 17.78
CA ASN A 219 1.49 -17.64 19.23
C ASN A 219 2.74 -16.89 19.71
N ALA A 220 3.86 -17.03 19.00
CA ALA A 220 5.07 -16.25 19.29
C ALA A 220 4.84 -14.73 19.16
N GLN A 221 4.07 -14.30 18.14
CA GLN A 221 3.69 -12.89 17.99
C GLN A 221 2.78 -12.40 19.12
N LYS A 222 1.76 -13.17 19.50
CA LYS A 222 0.87 -12.85 20.63
C LYS A 222 1.63 -12.73 21.95
N MET A 223 2.67 -13.54 22.13
CA MET A 223 3.56 -13.49 23.29
C MET A 223 4.61 -12.39 23.20
N GLN A 224 4.69 -11.65 22.08
CA GLN A 224 5.74 -10.67 21.80
C GLN A 224 7.15 -11.24 22.00
N ALA A 225 7.36 -12.51 21.63
CA ALA A 225 8.64 -13.18 21.80
C ALA A 225 9.70 -12.60 20.87
N ALA A 226 10.95 -12.48 21.33
CA ALA A 226 12.07 -12.07 20.48
C ALA A 226 12.56 -13.21 19.57
N THR A 227 12.57 -14.44 20.09
CA THR A 227 12.86 -15.68 19.38
C THR A 227 11.80 -16.73 19.69
N PHE A 228 11.65 -17.72 18.82
CA PHE A 228 10.76 -18.86 19.05
C PHE A 228 11.31 -20.11 18.35
N ILE A 229 10.88 -21.28 18.81
CA ILE A 229 11.23 -22.55 18.18
C ILE A 229 10.26 -22.79 17.02
N PHE A 230 10.81 -22.92 15.81
CA PHE A 230 10.08 -23.27 14.60
C PHE A 230 10.74 -24.49 13.98
N GLU A 231 9.98 -25.58 13.80
CA GLU A 231 10.49 -26.85 13.26
C GLU A 231 11.77 -27.36 13.99
N GLY A 232 11.82 -27.17 15.31
CA GLY A 232 12.95 -27.59 16.14
C GLY A 232 14.17 -26.67 16.11
N VAL A 233 14.10 -25.54 15.38
CA VAL A 233 15.17 -24.55 15.28
C VAL A 233 14.74 -23.26 15.96
N GLU A 234 15.61 -22.66 16.78
CA GLU A 234 15.37 -21.33 17.32
C GLU A 234 15.59 -20.27 16.26
N ILE A 235 14.58 -19.46 15.99
CA ILE A 235 14.63 -18.38 15.00
C ILE A 235 14.17 -17.05 15.61
N VAL A 236 14.69 -15.95 15.06
CA VAL A 236 14.30 -14.59 15.45
C VAL A 236 12.92 -14.27 14.88
N LEU A 237 12.02 -13.79 15.72
CA LEU A 237 10.69 -13.37 15.27
C LEU A 237 10.75 -11.95 14.68
N LYS A 238 10.26 -11.81 13.44
CA LYS A 238 9.96 -10.50 12.86
C LYS A 238 8.50 -10.17 13.13
N MET A 239 8.25 -9.20 14.01
CA MET A 239 6.89 -8.84 14.43
C MET A 239 6.02 -8.32 13.28
N SER A 240 6.63 -7.82 12.21
CA SER A 240 5.96 -7.41 10.97
C SER A 240 5.48 -8.58 10.09
N CYS A 241 5.80 -9.83 10.42
CA CYS A 241 5.36 -10.97 9.62
C CYS A 241 3.84 -11.15 9.72
N ALA A 242 3.17 -11.42 8.61
CA ALA A 242 1.75 -11.77 8.59
C ALA A 242 1.47 -12.74 7.44
N VAL A 243 0.47 -13.61 7.63
CA VAL A 243 0.06 -14.62 6.65
C VAL A 243 -1.40 -14.41 6.29
N PHE A 244 -1.68 -14.28 5.00
CA PHE A 244 -3.02 -14.16 4.46
C PHE A 244 -3.29 -15.27 3.46
N ILE A 245 -4.48 -15.86 3.54
CA ILE A 245 -4.90 -16.95 2.66
C ILE A 245 -6.10 -16.45 1.87
N THR A 246 -5.99 -16.48 0.55
CA THR A 246 -7.09 -16.15 -0.38
C THR A 246 -7.65 -17.43 -0.98
N MET A 247 -8.98 -17.54 -1.01
CA MET A 247 -9.69 -18.76 -1.38
C MET A 247 -10.84 -18.42 -2.32
N ASN A 248 -10.97 -19.16 -3.44
CA ASN A 248 -12.26 -19.23 -4.16
C ASN A 248 -12.85 -20.63 -3.92
N PRO A 249 -13.75 -20.81 -2.95
CA PRO A 249 -14.44 -22.07 -2.73
C PRO A 249 -15.40 -22.39 -3.89
N GLY A 250 -15.59 -23.67 -4.21
CA GLY A 250 -16.56 -24.13 -5.22
C GLY A 250 -16.05 -24.25 -6.66
N TYR A 251 -14.80 -23.87 -6.96
CA TYR A 251 -14.17 -24.16 -8.25
C TYR A 251 -13.64 -25.61 -8.31
N ALA A 252 -13.74 -26.24 -9.48
CA ALA A 252 -13.31 -27.63 -9.68
C ALA A 252 -11.82 -27.84 -9.34
N GLY A 253 -11.51 -28.93 -8.64
CA GLY A 253 -10.14 -29.27 -8.22
C GLY A 253 -9.64 -28.54 -6.98
N ARG A 254 -10.54 -27.91 -6.19
CA ARG A 254 -10.19 -27.18 -4.97
C ARG A 254 -10.76 -27.86 -3.73
N THR A 255 -9.94 -28.01 -2.69
CA THR A 255 -10.32 -28.59 -1.39
C THR A 255 -10.89 -27.52 -0.46
N GLU A 256 -11.80 -27.91 0.45
CA GLU A 256 -12.17 -27.02 1.55
C GLU A 256 -11.01 -26.89 2.53
N LEU A 257 -10.87 -25.69 3.13
CA LEU A 257 -9.89 -25.51 4.21
C LEU A 257 -10.27 -26.39 5.41
N PRO A 258 -9.30 -27.08 6.01
CA PRO A 258 -9.41 -27.61 7.36
C PRO A 258 -9.90 -26.57 8.36
N ASP A 259 -10.73 -26.96 9.33
CA ASP A 259 -11.33 -26.02 10.29
C ASP A 259 -10.29 -25.32 11.17
N ASN A 260 -9.17 -25.97 11.48
CA ASN A 260 -8.05 -25.35 12.18
C ASN A 260 -7.48 -24.14 11.39
N LEU A 261 -7.38 -24.22 10.06
CA LEU A 261 -6.93 -23.10 9.22
C LEU A 261 -7.96 -21.97 9.14
N LYS A 262 -9.26 -22.29 9.11
CA LYS A 262 -10.33 -21.28 9.11
C LYS A 262 -10.30 -20.41 10.37
N VAL A 263 -9.90 -20.96 11.52
CA VAL A 263 -9.82 -20.24 12.79
C VAL A 263 -8.55 -19.39 12.92
N ILE A 264 -7.46 -19.80 12.26
CA ILE A 264 -6.14 -19.17 12.35
C ILE A 264 -5.96 -18.06 11.31
N SER A 265 -6.70 -18.11 10.20
CA SER A 265 -6.65 -17.09 9.14
C SER A 265 -7.72 -16.01 9.32
N SER A 266 -7.35 -14.75 9.12
CA SER A 266 -8.34 -13.72 8.80
C SER A 266 -8.80 -13.97 7.37
N LEU A 267 -9.90 -14.71 7.19
CA LEU A 267 -10.39 -15.12 5.89
C LEU A 267 -11.02 -13.91 5.16
N ALA A 268 -10.39 -13.46 4.06
CA ALA A 268 -11.01 -12.52 3.13
C ALA A 268 -11.67 -13.31 1.99
N VAL A 269 -13.00 -13.27 1.90
CA VAL A 269 -13.75 -13.86 0.78
C VAL A 269 -13.79 -12.82 -0.34
N VAL A 270 -13.08 -13.08 -1.44
CA VAL A 270 -13.12 -12.26 -2.65
C VAL A 270 -14.23 -12.78 -3.55
N THR A 271 -15.35 -12.05 -3.62
CA THR A 271 -16.31 -12.20 -4.72
C THR A 271 -16.03 -11.08 -5.71
N GLU A 272 -15.67 -11.39 -6.95
CA GLU A 272 -15.44 -10.36 -7.98
C GLU A 272 -16.69 -9.47 -8.14
N SER A 273 -16.56 -8.17 -7.84
CA SER A 273 -17.57 -7.18 -8.20
C SER A 273 -17.35 -6.77 -9.65
N CYS A 274 -17.85 -7.58 -10.59
CA CYS A 274 -18.04 -7.12 -11.98
C CYS A 274 -19.24 -6.15 -12.04
N ARG A 275 -19.06 -4.93 -11.49
CA ARG A 275 -19.90 -3.77 -11.82
C ARG A 275 -19.01 -2.62 -12.30
N LEU A 276 -18.29 -2.87 -13.39
CA LEU A 276 -17.69 -1.81 -14.22
C LEU A 276 -18.68 -1.30 -15.29
N ASN A 277 -19.91 -1.82 -15.33
CA ASN A 277 -20.90 -1.49 -16.38
C ASN A 277 -21.61 -0.13 -16.21
N ASP A 278 -21.37 0.61 -15.12
CA ASP A 278 -21.94 1.95 -14.92
C ASP A 278 -20.96 3.08 -15.28
N TYR A 279 -19.74 2.75 -15.72
CA TYR A 279 -18.81 3.72 -16.30
C TYR A 279 -19.03 3.83 -17.82
N ASP A 280 -19.41 5.01 -18.31
CA ASP A 280 -19.54 5.29 -19.74
C ASP A 280 -18.21 4.92 -20.45
N PRO A 281 -18.19 3.95 -21.37
CA PRO A 281 -16.98 3.53 -22.08
C PRO A 281 -16.36 4.65 -22.93
N ARG A 282 -17.01 5.82 -23.04
CA ARG A 282 -16.43 7.03 -23.65
C ARG A 282 -15.45 7.80 -22.75
N MET A 283 -15.34 7.47 -21.46
CA MET A 283 -14.38 8.12 -20.53
C MET A 283 -12.98 7.48 -20.53
N LEU A 284 -12.81 6.28 -21.13
CA LEU A 284 -11.53 5.57 -21.23
C LEU A 284 -10.95 5.56 -22.66
N ALA A 285 -11.63 6.19 -23.62
CA ALA A 285 -11.05 6.50 -24.91
C ALA A 285 -10.32 7.84 -24.82
N ILE A 286 -9.04 7.80 -24.46
CA ILE A 286 -8.10 8.86 -24.82
C ILE A 286 -7.94 8.77 -26.34
N PRO A 287 -8.27 9.82 -27.13
CA PRO A 287 -7.90 9.85 -28.54
C PRO A 287 -6.38 9.85 -28.72
#